data_AF-A0A940AZA1-F1
#
_entry.id   AF-A0A940AZA1-F1
#
_cell.length_a   1.000
_cell.length_b   1.000
_cell.length_c   1.000
_cell.angle_alpha   90.00
_cell.angle_beta   90.00
_cell.angle_gamma   90.00
#
_symmetry.space_group_name_H-M   'P 1'
#
loop_
_entity.id
_entity.type
_entity.pdbx_description
1 polymer ?
#
loop_
_entity_poly.entity_id
_entity_poly.type
_entity_poly.pdbx_seq_one_letter_code
_entity_poly.pdbx_strand_id
1 'polypeptide(L)'
;LPDISRYAFLSISGEHCNVDDISVKVDDKITPFESIPRIAEEISYIKGCPEGDIPNVQSNGYRLASSQGIPVSEKMELTFHAVSYPTARLVWHCPFICLFSSSNGKLEDSDFCEYQLLRLDGESNVSDGRVKNEVFVEQTENFKSWDNWKEENKKGLDCKVTIEKQNNKIIMQTENFGLKIKSESTILKDTKNLYIALTGDQCAITDIHIKR
;
A
#
# COMPACT_ATOMS: atom_id res chain seq x y z
N LEU A 1 3.95 23.28 0.32
CA LEU A 1 3.83 21.81 0.18
C LEU A 1 4.44 21.22 1.45
N PRO A 2 3.81 20.24 2.11
CA PRO A 2 4.48 19.57 3.22
C PRO A 2 5.79 19.01 2.68
N ASP A 3 6.85 19.18 3.45
CA ASP A 3 8.16 18.69 3.09
C ASP A 3 8.08 17.18 2.78
N ILE A 4 8.23 16.83 1.51
CA ILE A 4 8.25 15.43 1.05
C ILE A 4 9.66 14.83 1.17
N SER A 5 10.62 15.57 1.73
CA SER A 5 11.97 15.10 2.04
C SER A 5 11.95 14.18 3.27
N ARG A 6 11.16 13.10 3.26
CA ARG A 6 11.23 12.08 4.32
C ARG A 6 12.51 11.26 4.25
N TYR A 7 13.13 11.22 3.07
CA TYR A 7 14.29 10.38 2.80
C TYR A 7 15.37 11.18 2.09
N ALA A 8 16.56 11.20 2.68
CA ALA A 8 17.79 11.53 1.97
C ALA A 8 18.42 10.21 1.54
N PHE A 9 18.51 9.98 0.22
CA PHE A 9 19.22 8.83 -0.32
C PHE A 9 20.63 9.26 -0.70
N LEU A 10 21.63 8.53 -0.22
CA LEU A 10 23.03 8.71 -0.56
C LEU A 10 23.54 7.43 -1.21
N SER A 11 23.86 7.49 -2.50
CA SER A 11 24.48 6.39 -3.23
C SER A 11 25.91 6.78 -3.57
N ILE A 12 26.88 6.00 -3.08
CA ILE A 12 28.31 6.18 -3.34
C ILE A 12 28.81 4.95 -4.07
N SER A 13 29.52 5.16 -5.18
CA SER A 13 30.18 4.09 -5.93
C SER A 13 31.61 4.51 -6.31
N GLY A 14 32.52 3.55 -6.32
CA GLY A 14 33.93 3.75 -6.64
C GLY A 14 34.77 2.53 -6.28
N GLU A 15 35.86 2.30 -7.00
CA GLU A 15 36.86 1.30 -6.64
C GLU A 15 37.92 1.97 -5.75
N HIS A 16 38.34 1.27 -4.70
CA HIS A 16 39.34 1.77 -3.73
C HIS A 16 38.94 3.03 -2.94
N CYS A 17 37.65 3.21 -2.63
CA CYS A 17 37.18 4.31 -1.78
C CYS A 17 36.92 3.87 -0.33
N ASN A 18 37.28 4.73 0.63
CA ASN A 18 36.80 4.69 2.01
C ASN A 18 35.84 5.85 2.23
N VAL A 19 34.69 5.56 2.82
CA VAL A 19 33.66 6.55 3.15
C VAL A 19 33.50 6.56 4.66
N ASP A 20 33.94 7.65 5.26
CA ASP A 20 33.89 7.87 6.70
C ASP A 20 33.13 9.19 6.99
N ASP A 21 32.66 9.38 8.24
CA ASP A 21 32.07 10.62 8.75
C ASP A 21 30.78 11.14 8.06
N ILE A 22 29.90 10.25 7.59
CA ILE A 22 28.55 10.66 7.15
C ILE A 22 27.71 11.03 8.39
N SER A 23 27.33 12.31 8.49
CA SER A 23 26.37 12.79 9.50
C SER A 23 25.10 13.33 8.85
N VAL A 24 23.94 12.85 9.29
CA VAL A 24 22.63 13.41 8.93
C VAL A 24 22.11 14.19 10.12
N LYS A 25 21.74 15.47 9.90
CA LYS A 25 21.10 16.32 10.91
C LYS A 25 19.70 16.66 10.45
N VAL A 26 18.73 16.35 11.28
CA VAL A 26 17.33 16.78 11.12
C VAL A 26 17.14 17.98 12.05
N ASP A 27 16.53 19.06 11.56
CA ASP A 27 16.19 20.21 12.41
C ASP A 27 15.08 19.79 13.40
N ASP A 28 15.20 20.19 14.66
CA ASP A 28 14.21 19.93 15.71
C ASP A 28 12.92 20.75 15.48
N LYS A 29 12.97 21.75 14.60
CA LYS A 29 11.84 22.61 14.25
C LYS A 29 10.91 21.90 13.27
N ILE A 30 9.81 21.37 13.82
CA ILE A 30 8.64 20.99 13.04
C ILE A 30 8.06 22.27 12.43
N THR A 31 8.13 22.38 11.11
CA THR A 31 7.53 23.50 10.39
C THR A 31 6.03 23.18 10.18
N PRO A 32 5.09 23.98 10.74
CA PRO A 32 3.66 23.73 10.59
C PRO A 32 3.24 23.72 9.12
N PHE A 33 2.19 22.97 8.76
CA PHE A 33 1.70 22.89 7.38
C PHE A 33 1.37 24.27 6.80
N GLU A 34 0.84 25.15 7.64
CA GLU A 34 0.38 26.50 7.30
C GLU A 34 1.53 27.47 7.01
N SER A 35 2.78 27.09 7.34
CA SER A 35 3.96 27.93 7.15
C SER A 35 4.30 28.21 5.68
N ILE A 36 3.93 27.31 4.78
CA ILE A 36 4.11 27.46 3.33
C ILE A 36 2.72 27.56 2.71
N PRO A 37 2.22 28.77 2.39
CA PRO A 37 0.91 28.94 1.83
C PRO A 37 0.79 28.19 0.50
N ARG A 38 -0.27 27.41 0.35
CA ARG A 38 -0.56 26.68 -0.88
C ARG A 38 -1.02 27.69 -1.94
N ILE A 39 -0.32 27.72 -3.08
CA ILE A 39 -0.63 28.63 -4.20
C ILE A 39 -1.69 28.07 -5.18
N ALA A 40 -2.25 26.91 -4.89
CA ALA A 40 -3.24 26.22 -5.72
C ALA A 40 -4.22 25.45 -4.85
N GLU A 41 -5.42 25.18 -5.35
CA GLU A 41 -6.40 24.38 -4.62
C GLU A 41 -5.92 22.95 -4.36
N GLU A 42 -6.51 22.33 -3.35
CA GLU A 42 -6.31 20.91 -3.11
C GLU A 42 -7.10 20.07 -4.10
N ILE A 43 -6.38 19.26 -4.87
CA ILE A 43 -6.99 18.29 -5.77
C ILE A 43 -7.36 17.07 -4.94
N SER A 44 -8.66 16.80 -4.84
CA SER A 44 -9.19 15.59 -4.25
C SER A 44 -9.77 14.68 -5.32
N TYR A 45 -9.25 13.47 -5.40
CA TYR A 45 -9.70 12.40 -6.29
C TYR A 45 -10.74 11.48 -5.66
N ILE A 46 -11.07 11.70 -4.38
CA ILE A 46 -12.11 10.97 -3.64
C ILE A 46 -13.36 11.83 -3.37
N LYS A 47 -13.32 13.13 -3.69
CA LYS A 47 -14.43 14.06 -3.44
C LYS A 47 -15.62 13.73 -4.33
N GLY A 48 -16.76 13.38 -3.70
CA GLY A 48 -17.99 13.02 -4.40
C GLY A 48 -18.02 11.57 -4.90
N CYS A 49 -16.99 10.78 -4.59
CA CYS A 49 -17.01 9.34 -4.80
C CYS A 49 -17.91 8.67 -3.74
N PRO A 50 -18.51 7.50 -4.07
CA PRO A 50 -19.21 6.69 -3.08
C PRO A 50 -18.30 6.31 -1.91
N GLU A 51 -18.89 6.22 -0.72
CA GLU A 51 -18.27 5.68 0.48
C GLU A 51 -18.87 4.29 0.73
N GLY A 52 -18.04 3.35 1.20
CA GLY A 52 -18.47 2.01 1.57
C GLY A 52 -18.59 1.84 3.09
N ASP A 53 -18.20 0.67 3.58
CA ASP A 53 -18.16 0.34 5.01
C ASP A 53 -17.10 1.14 5.78
N ILE A 54 -16.06 1.61 5.10
CA ILE A 54 -14.99 2.44 5.67
C ILE A 54 -14.64 3.63 4.75
N PRO A 55 -14.04 4.70 5.30
CA PRO A 55 -13.71 5.89 4.51
C PRO A 55 -12.76 5.64 3.34
N ASN A 56 -13.00 6.36 2.25
CA ASN A 56 -12.14 6.43 1.08
C ASN A 56 -10.70 6.87 1.43
N VAL A 57 -9.72 6.39 0.66
CA VAL A 57 -8.29 6.66 0.86
C VAL A 57 -7.70 7.36 -0.36
N GLN A 58 -7.03 8.49 -0.15
CA GLN A 58 -6.26 9.18 -1.18
C GLN A 58 -4.78 9.20 -0.79
N SER A 59 -3.94 8.44 -1.50
CA SER A 59 -2.50 8.37 -1.25
C SER A 59 -1.72 9.15 -2.31
N ASN A 60 -1.26 10.35 -1.96
CA ASN A 60 -0.57 11.25 -2.89
C ASN A 60 0.88 10.85 -3.24
N GLY A 61 1.38 9.79 -2.61
CA GLY A 61 2.72 9.26 -2.79
C GLY A 61 2.86 7.95 -2.03
N TYR A 62 3.99 7.26 -2.17
CA TYR A 62 4.20 5.92 -1.60
C TYR A 62 3.84 5.85 -0.12
N ARG A 63 2.68 5.24 0.15
CA ARG A 63 2.12 4.98 1.50
C ARG A 63 1.93 6.22 2.37
N LEU A 64 1.59 7.36 1.77
CA LEU A 64 1.34 8.59 2.53
C LEU A 64 -0.02 8.64 3.22
N ALA A 65 -0.94 7.76 2.85
CA ALA A 65 -2.22 7.57 3.51
C ALA A 65 -2.62 6.09 3.52
N SER A 66 -3.43 5.69 4.49
CA SER A 66 -4.00 4.35 4.59
C SER A 66 -5.40 4.38 5.17
N SER A 67 -6.16 3.32 4.92
CA SER A 67 -7.39 3.05 5.67
C SER A 67 -7.05 2.74 7.13
N GLN A 68 -8.08 2.76 7.98
CA GLN A 68 -8.00 2.07 9.26
C GLN A 68 -7.72 0.57 9.07
N GLY A 69 -7.10 -0.07 10.06
CA GLY A 69 -6.87 -1.51 10.05
C GLY A 69 -8.18 -2.28 10.20
N ILE A 70 -8.41 -3.20 9.27
CA ILE A 70 -9.55 -4.10 9.23
C ILE A 70 -9.13 -5.42 9.87
N PRO A 71 -9.75 -5.86 10.99
CA PRO A 71 -9.41 -7.13 11.62
C PRO A 71 -9.60 -8.31 10.66
N VAL A 72 -8.59 -9.18 10.60
CA VAL A 72 -8.60 -10.39 9.76
C VAL A 72 -9.44 -11.49 10.40
N SER A 73 -10.51 -11.92 9.71
CA SER A 73 -11.32 -13.10 10.06
C SER A 73 -10.84 -14.36 9.33
N GLU A 74 -11.45 -15.53 9.64
CA GLU A 74 -11.14 -16.80 8.95
C GLU A 74 -11.36 -16.72 7.44
N LYS A 75 -12.41 -16.02 7.04
CA LYS A 75 -12.70 -15.69 5.65
C LYS A 75 -13.22 -14.27 5.59
N MET A 76 -12.77 -13.51 4.60
CA MET A 76 -13.33 -12.20 4.27
C MET A 76 -13.03 -11.84 2.83
N GLU A 77 -13.76 -10.85 2.33
CA GLU A 77 -13.58 -10.26 1.02
C GLU A 77 -13.58 -8.74 1.15
N LEU A 78 -12.64 -8.10 0.47
CA LEU A 78 -12.59 -6.66 0.28
C LEU A 78 -12.94 -6.36 -1.17
N THR A 79 -13.92 -5.49 -1.38
CA THR A 79 -14.21 -4.94 -2.71
C THR A 79 -14.08 -3.43 -2.65
N PHE A 80 -13.48 -2.83 -3.67
CA PHE A 80 -13.27 -1.38 -3.74
C PHE A 80 -13.06 -0.95 -5.18
N HIS A 81 -13.35 0.31 -5.47
CA HIS A 81 -12.96 0.96 -6.71
C HIS A 81 -11.60 1.63 -6.52
N ALA A 82 -10.72 1.55 -7.52
CA ALA A 82 -9.41 2.17 -7.47
C ALA A 82 -9.06 2.93 -8.75
N VAL A 83 -8.52 4.13 -8.60
CA VAL A 83 -8.09 4.99 -9.71
C VAL A 83 -6.67 5.50 -9.44
N SER A 84 -5.77 5.30 -10.39
CA SER A 84 -4.44 5.93 -10.37
C SER A 84 -4.52 7.35 -10.92
N TYR A 85 -3.70 8.26 -10.38
CA TYR A 85 -3.79 9.67 -10.77
C TYR A 85 -3.43 9.90 -12.25
N PRO A 86 -3.91 10.98 -12.87
CA PRO A 86 -3.47 11.37 -14.21
C PRO A 86 -1.94 11.55 -14.32
N THR A 87 -1.28 11.92 -13.23
CA THR A 87 0.19 12.06 -13.14
C THR A 87 0.93 10.74 -12.97
N ALA A 88 0.20 9.64 -12.72
CA ALA A 88 0.81 8.34 -12.51
C ALA A 88 1.42 7.79 -13.80
N ARG A 89 2.73 7.51 -13.79
CA ARG A 89 3.48 7.12 -15.00
C ARG A 89 4.09 5.72 -14.94
N LEU A 90 3.98 5.06 -13.79
CA LEU A 90 4.67 3.81 -13.46
C LEU A 90 3.64 2.76 -13.05
N VAL A 91 3.92 1.48 -13.30
CA VAL A 91 3.02 0.36 -12.95
C VAL A 91 2.79 0.25 -11.44
N TRP A 92 3.75 0.73 -10.65
CA TRP A 92 3.71 0.69 -9.20
C TRP A 92 2.90 1.81 -8.54
N HIS A 93 2.39 2.76 -9.33
CA HIS A 93 1.41 3.72 -8.83
C HIS A 93 0.04 3.07 -8.83
N CYS A 94 -0.23 2.27 -7.81
CA CYS A 94 -1.45 1.49 -7.68
C CYS A 94 -1.81 1.28 -6.20
N PRO A 95 -2.98 0.69 -5.91
CA PRO A 95 -3.35 0.30 -4.55
C PRO A 95 -2.45 -0.81 -4.01
N PHE A 96 -2.22 -0.78 -2.71
CA PHE A 96 -1.52 -1.79 -1.94
C PHE A 96 -2.39 -2.30 -0.80
N ILE A 97 -2.10 -3.52 -0.37
CA ILE A 97 -2.73 -4.22 0.73
C ILE A 97 -1.65 -4.49 1.77
N CYS A 98 -1.76 -3.86 2.93
CA CYS A 98 -0.82 -4.02 4.03
C CYS A 98 -1.40 -4.99 5.05
N LEU A 99 -0.78 -6.17 5.22
CA LEU A 99 -1.02 -7.10 6.32
C LEU A 99 -0.07 -6.77 7.46
N PHE A 100 -0.61 -6.51 8.65
CA PHE A 100 0.19 -6.08 9.79
C PHE A 100 -0.41 -6.51 11.12
N SER A 101 0.37 -6.36 12.19
CA SER A 101 -0.13 -6.32 13.57
C SER A 101 0.18 -4.98 14.22
N SER A 102 -0.66 -4.62 15.18
CA SER A 102 -0.52 -3.48 16.08
C SER A 102 -1.47 -3.66 17.26
N SER A 103 -1.31 -2.83 18.28
CA SER A 103 -2.17 -2.83 19.46
C SER A 103 -3.60 -2.38 19.14
N ASN A 104 -3.77 -1.38 18.26
CA ASN A 104 -5.08 -0.76 18.00
C ASN A 104 -5.52 -0.79 16.52
N GLY A 105 -4.83 -1.54 15.66
CA GLY A 105 -5.16 -1.61 14.23
C GLY A 105 -4.77 -0.35 13.46
N LYS A 106 -3.80 0.43 13.93
CA LYS A 106 -3.30 1.64 13.26
C LYS A 106 -1.88 1.44 12.75
N LEU A 107 -1.56 2.07 11.62
CA LEU A 107 -0.24 1.96 10.99
C LEU A 107 0.81 2.84 11.69
N GLU A 108 0.35 3.85 12.43
CA GLU A 108 1.18 4.80 13.16
C GLU A 108 1.50 4.34 14.59
N ASP A 109 0.92 3.22 15.04
CA ASP A 109 1.16 2.69 16.37
C ASP A 109 2.65 2.32 16.55
N SER A 110 3.22 2.61 17.72
CA SER A 110 4.63 2.31 18.00
C SER A 110 4.97 0.81 17.97
N ASP A 111 3.97 -0.05 18.14
CA ASP A 111 4.08 -1.50 18.06
C ASP A 111 3.68 -2.07 16.69
N PHE A 112 3.51 -1.20 15.68
CA PHE A 112 3.27 -1.60 14.30
C PHE A 112 4.33 -2.59 13.80
N CYS A 113 3.84 -3.68 13.22
CA CYS A 113 4.66 -4.70 12.60
C CYS A 113 4.05 -5.08 11.24
N GLU A 114 4.68 -4.64 10.16
CA GLU A 114 4.32 -5.07 8.82
C GLU A 114 4.72 -6.54 8.61
N TYR A 115 3.77 -7.35 8.17
CA TYR A 115 4.05 -8.72 7.70
C TYR A 115 4.11 -8.80 6.19
N GLN A 116 3.27 -8.05 5.50
CA GLN A 116 3.32 -8.03 4.04
C GLN A 116 2.74 -6.75 3.49
N LEU A 117 3.39 -6.22 2.46
CA LEU A 117 2.80 -5.24 1.57
C LEU A 117 2.64 -5.87 0.19
N LEU A 118 1.40 -6.20 -0.18
CA LEU A 118 1.05 -6.73 -1.49
C LEU A 118 0.58 -5.59 -2.39
N ARG A 119 1.20 -5.40 -3.54
CA ARG A 119 0.81 -4.36 -4.51
C ARG A 119 -0.03 -4.98 -5.62
N LEU A 120 -1.02 -4.24 -6.12
CA LEU A 120 -1.90 -4.77 -7.17
C LEU A 120 -1.22 -4.94 -8.54
N ASP A 121 0.01 -4.48 -8.71
CA ASP A 121 0.84 -4.83 -9.87
C ASP A 121 1.64 -6.14 -9.69
N GLY A 122 1.41 -6.87 -8.59
CA GLY A 122 1.98 -8.18 -8.32
C GLY A 122 3.31 -8.15 -7.56
N GLU A 123 3.88 -6.98 -7.32
CA GLU A 123 5.04 -6.86 -6.46
C GLU A 123 4.67 -6.99 -4.98
N SER A 124 5.63 -7.44 -4.18
CA SER A 124 5.48 -7.45 -2.73
C SER A 124 6.79 -7.10 -2.05
N ASN A 125 6.69 -6.43 -0.91
CA ASN A 125 7.85 -6.17 -0.07
C ASN A 125 7.93 -7.26 1.01
N VAL A 126 9.13 -7.82 1.19
CA VAL A 126 9.41 -8.73 2.29
C VAL A 126 9.72 -7.90 3.52
N SER A 127 8.81 -7.90 4.49
CA SER A 127 9.06 -7.31 5.78
C SER A 127 9.13 -8.41 6.82
N ASP A 128 10.28 -8.47 7.50
CA ASP A 128 10.43 -9.11 8.80
C ASP A 128 10.71 -10.64 8.84
N GLY A 129 11.66 -11.04 9.70
CA GLY A 129 11.92 -12.45 10.03
C GLY A 129 10.80 -13.12 10.84
N ARG A 130 9.75 -12.39 11.20
CA ARG A 130 8.54 -12.90 11.88
C ARG A 130 7.52 -13.56 10.94
N VAL A 131 7.72 -13.48 9.62
CA VAL A 131 6.79 -14.01 8.61
C VAL A 131 7.56 -14.61 7.44
N LYS A 132 6.99 -15.66 6.85
CA LYS A 132 7.42 -16.17 5.54
C LYS A 132 6.35 -15.81 4.51
N ASN A 133 6.72 -15.01 3.52
CA ASN A 133 5.83 -14.62 2.42
C ASN A 133 6.19 -15.35 1.13
N GLU A 134 5.18 -15.84 0.43
CA GLU A 134 5.28 -16.37 -0.93
C GLU A 134 4.24 -15.65 -1.80
N VAL A 135 4.67 -15.12 -2.93
CA VAL A 135 3.78 -14.42 -3.87
C VAL A 135 3.89 -15.06 -5.24
N PHE A 136 2.74 -15.36 -5.82
CA PHE A 136 2.56 -15.97 -7.11
C PHE A 136 1.79 -14.99 -7.99
N VAL A 137 2.36 -14.68 -9.15
CA VAL A 137 1.77 -13.77 -10.12
C VAL A 137 1.64 -14.50 -11.46
N GLU A 138 0.45 -14.48 -12.02
CA GLU A 138 0.13 -15.09 -13.31
C GLU A 138 -0.51 -14.03 -14.22
N GLN A 139 0.07 -13.85 -15.41
CA GLN A 139 -0.56 -13.10 -16.48
C GLN A 139 -1.51 -14.03 -17.22
N THR A 140 -2.80 -13.72 -17.17
CA THR A 140 -3.83 -14.50 -17.87
C THR A 140 -3.89 -14.12 -19.35
N GLU A 141 -4.71 -14.83 -20.13
CA GLU A 141 -5.01 -14.48 -21.52
C GLU A 141 -5.59 -13.07 -21.70
N ASN A 142 -6.15 -12.48 -20.64
CA ASN A 142 -6.68 -11.12 -20.64
C ASN A 142 -5.62 -10.05 -20.40
N PHE A 143 -4.40 -10.43 -19.98
CA PHE A 143 -3.30 -9.50 -19.80
C PHE A 143 -2.71 -9.11 -21.16
N LYS A 144 -2.95 -7.86 -21.57
CA LYS A 144 -2.48 -7.36 -22.87
C LYS A 144 -1.03 -6.87 -22.82
N SER A 145 -0.76 -5.96 -21.89
CA SER A 145 0.55 -5.37 -21.66
C SER A 145 0.54 -4.55 -20.37
N TRP A 146 1.71 -4.23 -19.84
CA TRP A 146 1.85 -3.32 -18.71
C TRP A 146 1.36 -1.89 -19.02
N ASP A 147 1.52 -1.43 -20.27
CA ASP A 147 1.00 -0.12 -20.67
C ASP A 147 -0.53 -0.10 -20.67
N ASN A 148 -1.17 -1.15 -21.20
CA ASN A 148 -2.62 -1.29 -21.10
C ASN A 148 -3.07 -1.36 -19.64
N TRP A 149 -2.38 -2.14 -18.81
CA TRP A 149 -2.71 -2.26 -17.38
C TRP A 149 -2.63 -0.91 -16.66
N LYS A 150 -1.59 -0.09 -16.92
CA LYS A 150 -1.50 1.28 -16.37
C LYS A 150 -2.66 2.17 -16.81
N GLU A 151 -3.00 2.14 -18.10
CA GLU A 151 -4.06 2.99 -18.63
C GLU A 151 -5.43 2.61 -18.06
N GLU A 152 -5.71 1.32 -17.82
CA GLU A 152 -6.94 0.91 -17.14
C GLU A 152 -6.93 1.29 -15.65
N ASN A 153 -5.78 1.19 -14.97
CA ASN A 153 -5.65 1.69 -13.60
C ASN A 153 -5.96 3.19 -13.50
N LYS A 154 -5.61 4.00 -14.50
CA LYS A 154 -5.98 5.43 -14.55
C LYS A 154 -7.46 5.68 -14.86
N LYS A 155 -8.10 4.78 -15.61
CA LYS A 155 -9.55 4.88 -15.91
C LYS A 155 -10.39 4.51 -14.69
N GLY A 156 -9.88 3.59 -13.88
CA GLY A 156 -10.57 3.06 -12.71
C GLY A 156 -10.84 1.57 -12.87
N LEU A 157 -10.65 0.84 -11.77
CA LEU A 157 -10.80 -0.61 -11.71
C LEU A 157 -11.59 -0.99 -10.47
N ASP A 158 -12.58 -1.87 -10.65
CA ASP A 158 -13.22 -2.55 -9.53
C ASP A 158 -12.34 -3.72 -9.10
N CYS A 159 -11.86 -3.64 -7.87
CA CYS A 159 -10.94 -4.60 -7.28
C CYS A 159 -11.69 -5.49 -6.31
N LYS A 160 -11.31 -6.76 -6.30
CA LYS A 160 -11.77 -7.74 -5.33
C LYS A 160 -10.58 -8.50 -4.78
N VAL A 161 -10.49 -8.57 -3.46
CA VAL A 161 -9.46 -9.31 -2.73
C VAL A 161 -10.16 -10.29 -1.80
N THR A 162 -9.90 -11.58 -1.98
CA THR A 162 -10.34 -12.61 -1.03
C THR A 162 -9.23 -12.90 -0.06
N ILE A 163 -9.55 -12.98 1.22
CA ILE A 163 -8.62 -13.30 2.30
C ILE A 163 -9.13 -14.51 3.06
N GLU A 164 -8.25 -15.49 3.25
CA GLU A 164 -8.51 -16.67 4.06
C GLU A 164 -7.40 -16.85 5.10
N LYS A 165 -7.79 -17.01 6.36
CA LYS A 165 -6.89 -17.32 7.47
C LYS A 165 -7.05 -18.78 7.86
N GLN A 166 -5.97 -19.54 7.71
CA GLN A 166 -5.87 -20.95 8.09
C GLN A 166 -4.77 -21.10 9.14
N ASN A 167 -5.16 -21.18 10.42
CA ASN A 167 -4.23 -21.15 11.56
C ASN A 167 -3.34 -19.88 11.54
N ASN A 168 -2.04 -20.05 11.31
CA ASN A 168 -1.05 -18.98 11.21
C ASN A 168 -0.75 -18.56 9.75
N LYS A 169 -1.46 -19.12 8.77
CA LYS A 169 -1.29 -18.80 7.35
C LYS A 169 -2.41 -17.88 6.88
N ILE A 170 -2.05 -16.76 6.27
CA ILE A 170 -2.97 -15.82 5.62
C ILE A 170 -2.78 -15.94 4.12
N ILE A 171 -3.86 -16.20 3.40
CA ILE A 171 -3.87 -16.33 1.94
C ILE A 171 -4.68 -15.17 1.38
N MET A 172 -4.08 -14.36 0.52
CA MET A 172 -4.75 -13.28 -0.19
C MET A 172 -4.77 -13.59 -1.68
N GLN A 173 -5.90 -13.39 -2.35
CA GLN A 173 -6.02 -13.56 -3.80
C GLN A 173 -6.77 -12.38 -4.41
N THR A 174 -6.30 -11.94 -5.57
CA THR A 174 -6.96 -10.91 -6.36
C THR A 174 -6.68 -11.12 -7.84
N GLU A 175 -7.58 -10.63 -8.69
CA GLU A 175 -7.37 -10.56 -10.13
C GLU A 175 -7.75 -9.17 -10.59
N ASN A 176 -6.84 -8.49 -11.27
CA ASN A 176 -7.05 -7.14 -11.77
C ASN A 176 -6.47 -7.01 -13.18
N PHE A 177 -7.37 -6.78 -14.13
CA PHE A 177 -7.04 -6.58 -15.55
C PHE A 177 -6.07 -7.62 -16.14
N GLY A 178 -6.42 -8.91 -15.94
CA GLY A 178 -5.64 -10.04 -16.44
C GLY A 178 -4.41 -10.40 -15.61
N LEU A 179 -4.16 -9.71 -14.49
CA LEU A 179 -3.12 -10.08 -13.55
C LEU A 179 -3.74 -10.82 -12.36
N LYS A 180 -3.47 -12.13 -12.23
CA LYS A 180 -3.85 -12.91 -11.06
C LYS A 180 -2.71 -12.89 -10.06
N ILE A 181 -3.03 -12.53 -8.83
CA ILE A 181 -2.07 -12.43 -7.73
C ILE A 181 -2.57 -13.31 -6.60
N LYS A 182 -1.69 -14.18 -6.11
CA LYS A 182 -1.91 -14.96 -4.90
C LYS A 182 -0.73 -14.73 -3.96
N SER A 183 -1.03 -14.38 -2.73
CA SER A 183 -0.05 -14.28 -1.66
C SER A 183 -0.36 -15.27 -0.54
N GLU A 184 0.69 -15.83 0.04
CA GLU A 184 0.65 -16.66 1.23
C GLU A 184 1.64 -16.14 2.28
N SER A 185 1.12 -15.65 3.41
CA SER A 185 1.91 -15.20 4.56
C SER A 185 1.78 -16.19 5.70
N THR A 186 2.87 -16.86 6.06
CA THR A 186 2.93 -17.75 7.23
C THR A 186 3.57 -17.02 8.41
N ILE A 187 2.77 -16.70 9.42
CA ILE A 187 3.21 -16.01 10.63
C ILE A 187 3.99 -17.00 11.50
N LEU A 188 5.27 -16.70 11.76
CA LEU A 188 6.21 -17.61 12.45
C LEU A 188 6.18 -17.47 13.97
N LYS A 189 5.74 -16.30 14.47
CA LYS A 189 5.63 -16.00 15.89
C LYS A 189 4.19 -15.64 16.23
N ASP A 190 3.65 -16.27 17.26
CA ASP A 190 2.25 -16.07 17.65
C ASP A 190 1.93 -14.58 17.81
N THR A 191 0.89 -14.15 17.11
CA THR A 191 0.44 -12.77 17.00
C THR A 191 -1.07 -12.77 17.08
N LYS A 192 -1.61 -12.12 18.11
CA LYS A 192 -3.04 -12.19 18.42
C LYS A 192 -3.90 -11.31 17.53
N ASN A 193 -3.37 -10.17 17.09
CA ASN A 193 -4.14 -9.16 16.37
C ASN A 193 -3.54 -8.94 14.98
N LEU A 194 -4.23 -9.44 13.96
CA LEU A 194 -3.88 -9.25 12.56
C LEU A 194 -4.90 -8.32 11.90
N TYR A 195 -4.38 -7.36 11.14
CA TYR A 195 -5.16 -6.36 10.43
C TYR A 195 -4.71 -6.26 8.99
N ILE A 196 -5.63 -5.84 8.13
CA ILE A 196 -5.36 -5.43 6.76
C ILE A 196 -5.73 -3.95 6.61
N ALA A 197 -4.88 -3.18 5.94
CA ALA A 197 -5.21 -1.81 5.53
C ALA A 197 -4.97 -1.63 4.02
N LEU A 198 -5.79 -0.78 3.41
CA LEU A 198 -5.61 -0.33 2.04
C LEU A 198 -4.75 0.93 2.06
N THR A 199 -3.71 0.95 1.23
CA THR A 199 -2.81 2.09 1.02
C THR A 199 -2.40 2.12 -0.45
N GLY A 200 -1.41 2.91 -0.86
CA GLY A 200 -0.98 2.93 -2.26
C GLY A 200 0.02 4.03 -2.57
N ASP A 201 0.25 4.22 -3.86
CA ASP A 201 1.09 5.29 -4.40
C ASP A 201 0.40 5.97 -5.58
N GLN A 202 0.21 7.29 -5.49
CA GLN A 202 -0.50 8.12 -6.49
C GLN A 202 -1.83 7.52 -6.95
N CYS A 203 -2.66 7.09 -6.00
CA CYS A 203 -3.97 6.51 -6.28
C CYS A 203 -5.04 6.96 -5.28
N ALA A 204 -6.29 6.79 -5.69
CA ALA A 204 -7.50 6.93 -4.91
C ALA A 204 -8.17 5.56 -4.80
N ILE A 205 -8.62 5.20 -3.61
CA ILE A 205 -9.31 3.95 -3.29
C ILE A 205 -10.64 4.35 -2.67
N THR A 206 -11.73 3.96 -3.32
CA THR A 206 -13.08 4.40 -2.98
C THR A 206 -14.06 3.24 -2.90
N ASP A 207 -15.26 3.49 -2.37
CA ASP A 207 -16.35 2.50 -2.33
C ASP A 207 -15.90 1.18 -1.67
N ILE A 208 -15.25 1.28 -0.50
CA ILE A 208 -14.59 0.16 0.15
C ILE A 208 -15.60 -0.64 0.99
N HIS A 209 -15.89 -1.87 0.58
CA HIS A 209 -16.80 -2.79 1.27
C HIS A 209 -16.06 -4.01 1.83
N ILE A 210 -16.55 -4.50 2.96
CA ILE A 210 -15.98 -5.60 3.74
C ILE A 210 -17.06 -6.66 3.94
N LYS A 211 -16.83 -7.85 3.39
CA LYS A 211 -17.70 -9.01 3.59
C LYS A 211 -17.00 -10.07 4.43
N ARG A 212 -17.71 -10.68 5.38
CA ARG A 212 -17.21 -11.73 6.28
C ARG A 212 -18.09 -12.97 6.20
#